data_AF-A0A1I5Y3S1-F1
#
_entry.id   AF-A0A1I5Y3S1-F1
#
_cell.length_a   1.000
_cell.length_b   1.000
_cell.length_c   1.000
_cell.angle_alpha   90.00
_cell.angle_beta   90.00
_cell.angle_gamma   90.00
#
_symmetry.space_group_name_H-M   'P 1'
#
loop_
_entity.id
_entity.type
_entity.pdbx_description
1 polymer ?
#
loop_
_entity_poly.entity_id
_entity_poly.type
_entity_poly.pdbx_seq_one_letter_code
_entity_poly.pdbx_strand_id
1 'polypeptide(L)'
;MNSKILGFIKDNQDTWEEKLSDKLIRVSHKGNLACFKYTTEADFSDSIVCEARGIIIDLHALKVVCWPFDKFFNVQERYAAKIDWSTARVLEKVDGSLIKLYWYDGEWRYATSSTCDVEDAIISWHVGYTFKDVLVKAINYGDIPLDKLDKDYTYMFELVSPMTQIVIKYELPQLFYLTARNNSTGEEIDADMGGFARPKSYKLTSLDDCLNAAIKLNEGHGDDVGQEGFVVVDSSFNRIKIKSPEYVAMHKITTNKMFTVKRITELYFEGIDLHELTKKFPF
;
A
#
# COMPACT_ATOMS: atom_id res chain seq x y z
N MET A 1 -13.51 19.23 10.06
CA MET A 1 -13.29 18.78 8.67
C MET A 1 -12.34 17.60 8.75
N ASN A 2 -12.71 16.40 8.29
CA ASN A 2 -11.95 15.21 8.67
C ASN A 2 -10.61 15.08 7.94
N SER A 3 -10.53 15.45 6.65
CA SER A 3 -9.26 15.41 5.90
C SER A 3 -8.43 16.64 6.20
N LYS A 4 -7.17 16.40 6.57
CA LYS A 4 -6.19 17.44 6.88
C LYS A 4 -5.69 18.13 5.62
N ILE A 5 -5.49 17.40 4.53
CA ILE A 5 -5.09 17.96 3.23
C ILE A 5 -6.21 18.82 2.66
N LEU A 6 -7.47 18.38 2.72
CA LEU A 6 -8.59 19.21 2.26
C LEU A 6 -8.73 20.49 3.08
N GLY A 7 -8.59 20.39 4.41
CA GLY A 7 -8.53 21.57 5.28
C GLY A 7 -7.39 22.50 4.88
N PHE A 8 -6.19 21.95 4.69
CA PHE A 8 -5.01 22.70 4.27
C PHE A 8 -5.21 23.46 2.96
N ILE A 9 -5.82 22.83 1.95
CA ILE A 9 -6.14 23.46 0.66
C ILE A 9 -7.11 24.63 0.85
N LYS A 10 -8.16 24.45 1.67
CA LYS A 10 -9.15 25.50 1.93
C LYS A 10 -8.56 26.71 2.65
N ASP A 11 -7.61 26.47 3.55
CA ASP A 11 -6.94 27.51 4.34
C ASP A 11 -5.80 28.20 3.57
N ASN A 12 -5.32 27.60 2.48
CA ASN A 12 -4.18 28.09 1.68
C ASN A 12 -4.54 28.19 0.20
N GLN A 13 -5.66 28.83 -0.11
CA GLN A 13 -6.06 29.08 -1.51
C GLN A 13 -4.89 29.71 -2.30
N ASP A 14 -4.76 29.28 -3.54
CA ASP A 14 -3.71 29.70 -4.50
C ASP A 14 -2.25 29.31 -4.15
N THR A 15 -1.95 28.90 -2.91
CA THR A 15 -0.57 28.60 -2.45
C THR A 15 -0.39 27.20 -1.87
N TRP A 16 -1.46 26.40 -1.80
CA TRP A 16 -1.42 25.08 -1.17
C TRP A 16 -0.43 24.14 -1.84
N GLU A 17 -0.31 24.16 -3.17
CA GLU A 17 0.53 23.21 -3.91
C GLU A 17 2.02 23.43 -3.62
N GLU A 18 2.47 24.69 -3.65
CA GLU A 18 3.84 25.07 -3.26
C GLU A 18 4.14 24.65 -1.81
N LYS A 19 3.25 25.00 -0.87
CA LYS A 19 3.45 24.68 0.55
C LYS A 19 3.42 23.18 0.86
N LEU A 20 2.65 22.39 0.11
CA LEU A 20 2.67 20.92 0.23
C LEU A 20 3.93 20.33 -0.42
N SER A 21 4.42 20.93 -1.50
CA SER A 21 5.71 20.56 -2.11
C SER A 21 6.87 20.77 -1.14
N ASP A 22 6.88 21.86 -0.36
CA ASP A 22 7.87 22.10 0.70
C ASP A 22 7.85 21.04 1.80
N LYS A 23 6.71 20.37 1.99
CA LYS A 23 6.53 19.22 2.90
C LYS A 23 6.89 17.89 2.24
N LEU A 24 7.48 17.91 1.04
CA LEU A 24 7.80 16.74 0.23
C LEU A 24 6.56 15.90 -0.14
N ILE A 25 5.44 16.57 -0.41
CA ILE A 25 4.23 15.95 -0.94
C ILE A 25 4.13 16.28 -2.43
N ARG A 26 4.17 15.23 -3.26
CA ARG A 26 3.96 15.32 -4.71
C ARG A 26 2.47 15.25 -5.02
N VAL A 27 2.08 15.96 -6.08
CA VAL A 27 0.70 15.99 -6.56
C VAL A 27 0.65 15.48 -8.00
N SER A 28 -0.23 14.52 -8.25
CA SER A 28 -0.57 14.05 -9.60
C SER A 28 -1.94 14.58 -9.97
N HIS A 29 -2.05 15.24 -11.13
CA HIS A 29 -3.29 15.86 -11.59
C HIS A 29 -3.94 15.05 -12.72
N LYS A 30 -5.28 14.97 -12.73
CA LYS A 30 -6.09 14.46 -13.85
C LYS A 30 -7.42 15.20 -13.92
N GLY A 31 -7.53 16.16 -14.82
CA GLY A 31 -8.68 17.08 -14.85
C GLY A 31 -8.80 17.84 -13.53
N ASN A 32 -9.97 17.78 -12.87
CA ASN A 32 -10.19 18.41 -11.56
C ASN A 32 -9.62 17.60 -10.37
N LEU A 33 -9.07 16.42 -10.61
CA LEU A 33 -8.59 15.53 -9.56
C LEU A 33 -7.11 15.78 -9.26
N ALA A 34 -6.79 15.89 -7.97
CA ALA A 34 -5.42 15.89 -7.46
C ALA A 34 -5.18 14.73 -6.49
N CYS A 35 -4.18 13.89 -6.78
CA CYS A 35 -3.74 12.78 -5.93
C CYS A 35 -2.46 13.16 -5.18
N PHE A 36 -2.47 13.05 -3.85
CA PHE A 36 -1.39 13.53 -2.98
C PHE A 36 -0.54 12.38 -2.46
N LYS A 37 0.78 12.44 -2.68
CA LYS A 37 1.71 11.39 -2.31
C LYS A 37 3.01 11.94 -1.71
N TYR A 38 3.31 11.59 -0.46
CA TYR A 38 4.59 11.91 0.18
C TYR A 38 5.78 11.25 -0.54
N THR A 39 6.97 11.84 -0.43
CA THR A 39 8.24 11.15 -0.71
C THR A 39 8.79 10.48 0.54
N THR A 40 9.70 9.53 0.34
CA THR A 40 10.29 8.71 1.42
C THR A 40 11.05 9.51 2.47
N GLU A 41 11.51 10.72 2.11
CA GLU A 41 12.30 11.63 2.94
C GLU A 41 11.44 12.64 3.72
N ALA A 42 10.12 12.63 3.52
CA ALA A 42 9.20 13.54 4.18
C ALA A 42 9.17 13.35 5.71
N ASP A 43 8.86 14.43 6.44
CA ASP A 43 8.72 14.35 7.89
C ASP A 43 7.34 13.77 8.27
N PHE A 44 7.36 12.50 8.64
CA PHE A 44 6.18 11.76 9.09
C PHE A 44 5.69 12.13 10.49
N SER A 45 6.32 13.08 11.18
CA SER A 45 5.73 13.70 12.37
C SER A 45 4.51 14.57 12.02
N ASP A 46 4.46 15.08 10.78
CA ASP A 46 3.35 15.86 10.27
C ASP A 46 2.23 14.92 9.76
N SER A 47 1.08 15.02 10.41
CA SER A 47 -0.10 14.22 10.06
C SER A 47 -0.68 14.50 8.65
N ILE A 48 -0.39 15.67 8.05
CA ILE A 48 -0.72 15.96 6.63
C ILE A 48 0.12 15.08 5.70
N VAL A 49 1.42 14.91 6.01
CA VAL A 49 2.32 14.03 5.27
C VAL A 49 1.85 12.57 5.38
N CYS A 50 1.38 12.16 6.55
CA CYS A 50 0.82 10.82 6.73
C CYS A 50 -0.47 10.60 5.92
N GLU A 51 -1.34 11.60 5.80
CA GLU A 51 -2.56 11.54 4.98
C GLU A 51 -2.24 11.55 3.47
N ALA A 52 -1.10 12.12 3.06
CA ALA A 52 -0.61 12.15 1.68
C ALA A 52 -0.13 10.78 1.18
N ARG A 53 -0.95 9.75 1.31
CA ARG A 53 -0.67 8.38 0.86
C ARG A 53 -1.59 7.96 -0.29
N GLY A 54 -1.91 8.90 -1.16
CA GLY A 54 -2.76 8.70 -2.32
C GLY A 54 -4.20 9.12 -2.12
N ILE A 55 -4.51 9.99 -1.15
CA ILE A 55 -5.81 10.66 -1.10
C ILE A 55 -6.02 11.45 -2.40
N ILE A 56 -7.25 11.43 -2.94
CA ILE A 56 -7.63 12.17 -4.14
C ILE A 56 -8.72 13.18 -3.76
N ILE A 57 -8.48 14.43 -4.13
CA ILE A 57 -9.39 15.55 -3.92
C ILE A 57 -9.87 16.04 -5.29
N ASP A 58 -11.18 16.25 -5.40
CA ASP A 58 -11.77 17.04 -6.47
C ASP A 58 -11.58 18.52 -6.10
N LEU A 59 -10.66 19.19 -6.80
CA LEU A 59 -10.27 20.56 -6.54
C LEU A 59 -11.38 21.57 -6.91
N HIS A 60 -12.30 21.20 -7.81
CA HIS A 60 -13.42 22.06 -8.18
C HIS A 60 -14.52 22.00 -7.12
N ALA A 61 -14.94 20.79 -6.73
CA ALA A 61 -15.97 20.62 -5.70
C ALA A 61 -15.43 20.74 -4.26
N LEU A 62 -14.10 20.82 -4.08
CA LEU A 62 -13.41 20.84 -2.79
C LEU A 62 -13.87 19.73 -1.84
N LYS A 63 -13.88 18.51 -2.35
CA LYS A 63 -14.28 17.29 -1.64
C LYS A 63 -13.25 16.17 -1.82
N VAL A 64 -13.14 15.31 -0.80
CA VAL A 64 -12.41 14.06 -0.92
C VAL A 64 -13.25 13.10 -1.75
N VAL A 65 -12.67 12.54 -2.81
CA VAL A 65 -13.33 11.54 -3.67
C VAL A 65 -12.70 10.16 -3.54
N CYS A 66 -11.47 10.09 -3.03
CA CYS A 66 -10.78 8.84 -2.74
C CYS A 66 -9.94 9.01 -1.47
N TRP A 67 -10.23 8.26 -0.41
CA TRP A 67 -9.50 8.32 0.85
C TRP A 67 -8.94 6.95 1.26
N PRO A 68 -7.72 6.60 0.83
CA PRO A 68 -7.08 5.35 1.22
C PRO A 68 -6.51 5.43 2.65
N PHE A 69 -5.78 4.39 3.06
CA PHE A 69 -5.02 4.39 4.30
C PHE A 69 -4.04 5.56 4.39
N ASP A 70 -3.99 6.17 5.56
CA ASP A 70 -2.87 7.02 5.98
C ASP A 70 -1.58 6.16 6.09
N LYS A 71 -0.42 6.83 6.16
CA LYS A 71 0.85 6.16 6.43
C LYS A 71 0.80 5.42 7.77
N PHE A 72 1.02 4.11 7.71
CA PHE A 72 1.33 3.28 8.87
C PHE A 72 2.74 2.68 8.77
N PHE A 73 3.29 2.29 9.91
CA PHE A 73 4.73 2.10 10.10
C PHE A 73 5.07 0.65 10.49
N ASN A 74 6.31 0.26 10.20
CA ASN A 74 6.85 -0.97 10.77
C ASN A 74 6.90 -0.84 12.30
N VAL A 75 6.66 -1.91 13.05
CA VAL A 75 6.55 -1.83 14.52
C VAL A 75 7.76 -1.20 15.22
N GLN A 76 8.95 -1.33 14.63
CA GLN A 76 10.22 -0.77 15.12
C GLN A 76 10.46 0.70 14.72
N GLU A 77 9.62 1.28 13.86
CA GLU A 77 9.76 2.66 13.41
C GLU A 77 9.21 3.64 14.47
N ARG A 78 9.83 4.83 14.53
CA ARG A 78 9.54 5.87 15.54
C ARG A 78 8.06 6.23 15.70
N TYR A 79 7.31 6.24 14.60
CA TYR A 79 5.91 6.67 14.56
C TYR A 79 4.93 5.48 14.46
N ALA A 80 5.38 4.27 14.80
CA ALA A 80 4.50 3.12 14.91
C ALA A 80 3.41 3.35 15.95
N ALA A 81 2.17 3.04 15.56
CA ALA A 81 1.04 3.17 16.45
C ALA A 81 1.15 2.17 17.61
N LYS A 82 0.70 2.59 18.79
CA LYS A 82 0.46 1.65 19.89
C LYS A 82 -0.82 0.89 19.59
N ILE A 83 -0.73 -0.43 19.56
CA ILE A 83 -1.86 -1.31 19.24
C ILE A 83 -2.57 -1.71 20.54
N ASP A 84 -3.90 -1.57 20.55
CA ASP A 84 -4.74 -2.26 21.50
C ASP A 84 -4.90 -3.74 21.09
N TRP A 85 -4.10 -4.61 21.71
CA TRP A 85 -4.11 -6.04 21.42
C TRP A 85 -5.40 -6.75 21.81
N SER A 86 -6.24 -6.16 22.68
CA SER A 86 -7.52 -6.77 23.07
C SER A 86 -8.55 -6.78 21.93
N THR A 87 -8.39 -5.90 20.95
CA THR A 87 -9.25 -5.76 19.77
C THR A 87 -8.50 -6.00 18.46
N ALA A 88 -7.20 -6.25 18.53
CA ALA A 88 -6.34 -6.40 17.37
C ALA A 88 -6.67 -7.64 16.53
N ARG A 89 -6.54 -7.47 15.22
CA ARG A 89 -6.55 -8.55 14.23
C ARG A 89 -5.24 -8.57 13.49
N VAL A 90 -4.75 -9.78 13.25
CA VAL A 90 -3.49 -10.01 12.55
C VAL A 90 -3.82 -10.60 11.17
N LEU A 91 -3.46 -9.86 10.14
CA LEU A 91 -3.72 -10.19 8.75
C LEU A 91 -2.39 -10.44 8.03
N GLU A 92 -2.40 -11.31 7.04
CA GLU A 92 -1.33 -11.43 6.05
C GLU A 92 -1.03 -10.05 5.45
N LYS A 93 0.25 -9.71 5.38
CA LYS A 93 0.69 -8.60 4.56
C LYS A 93 0.92 -9.12 3.15
N VAL A 94 -0.08 -8.95 2.28
CA VAL A 94 0.04 -9.26 0.86
C VAL A 94 1.07 -8.31 0.23
N ASP A 95 2.00 -8.87 -0.54
CA ASP A 95 3.08 -8.14 -1.22
C ASP A 95 2.65 -7.76 -2.64
N GLY A 96 2.01 -6.60 -2.79
CA GLY A 96 1.56 -6.13 -4.09
C GLY A 96 1.52 -4.62 -4.18
N SER A 97 0.58 -4.12 -4.98
CA SER A 97 0.35 -2.70 -5.15
C SER A 97 -1.07 -2.32 -4.73
N LEU A 98 -1.17 -1.31 -3.87
CA LEU A 98 -2.47 -0.75 -3.47
C LEU A 98 -3.20 -0.18 -4.69
N ILE A 99 -4.38 -0.73 -4.96
CA ILE A 99 -5.38 -0.23 -5.89
C ILE A 99 -6.56 0.31 -5.10
N LYS A 100 -7.02 1.51 -5.47
CA LYS A 100 -8.15 2.19 -4.88
C LYS A 100 -9.26 2.22 -5.92
N LEU A 101 -10.46 1.81 -5.55
CA LEU A 101 -11.67 1.94 -6.35
C LEU A 101 -12.54 3.04 -5.72
N TYR A 102 -12.95 4.02 -6.52
CA TYR A 102 -13.72 5.17 -6.07
C TYR A 102 -14.70 5.63 -7.14
N TRP A 103 -15.82 6.22 -6.71
CA TRP A 103 -16.83 6.75 -7.63
C TRP A 103 -16.53 8.20 -7.97
N TYR A 104 -16.51 8.54 -9.25
CA TYR A 104 -16.34 9.91 -9.70
C TYR A 104 -16.98 10.12 -11.07
N ASP A 105 -17.71 11.22 -11.22
CA ASP A 105 -18.30 11.67 -12.48
C ASP A 105 -19.13 10.60 -13.23
N GLY A 106 -19.97 9.88 -12.48
CA GLY A 106 -20.90 8.91 -13.05
C GLY A 106 -20.34 7.51 -13.30
N GLU A 107 -19.07 7.27 -12.96
CA GLU A 107 -18.41 5.99 -13.17
C GLU A 107 -17.49 5.57 -12.01
N TRP A 108 -17.23 4.26 -11.94
CA TRP A 108 -16.22 3.70 -11.06
C TRP A 108 -14.83 3.87 -11.69
N ARG A 109 -13.89 4.41 -10.92
CA ARG A 109 -12.50 4.63 -11.33
C ARG A 109 -11.54 3.88 -10.42
N TYR A 110 -10.42 3.45 -11.01
CA TYR A 110 -9.33 2.80 -10.29
C TYR A 110 -8.12 3.70 -10.26
N ALA A 111 -7.42 3.74 -9.13
CA ALA A 111 -6.23 4.54 -8.93
C ALA A 111 -5.16 3.77 -8.17
N THR A 112 -3.88 4.06 -8.45
CA THR A 112 -2.77 3.59 -7.61
C THR A 112 -2.54 4.55 -6.45
N SER A 113 -1.56 4.26 -5.58
CA SER A 113 -1.23 5.20 -4.50
C SER A 113 -0.63 6.54 -4.96
N SER A 114 -0.24 6.68 -6.23
CA SER A 114 0.47 7.85 -6.77
C SER A 114 -0.21 8.53 -7.95
N THR A 115 -1.29 7.96 -8.48
CA THR A 115 -2.01 8.50 -9.64
C THR A 115 -3.52 8.58 -9.36
N CYS A 116 -4.21 9.47 -10.08
CA CYS A 116 -5.67 9.55 -10.06
C CYS A 116 -6.32 8.40 -10.85
N ASP A 117 -5.56 7.77 -11.75
CA ASP A 117 -6.04 6.71 -12.63
C ASP A 117 -4.95 5.66 -12.85
N VAL A 118 -5.33 4.39 -12.91
CA VAL A 118 -4.43 3.28 -13.24
C VAL A 118 -3.91 3.33 -14.67
N GLU A 119 -4.59 4.02 -15.58
CA GLU A 119 -4.10 4.28 -16.95
C GLU A 119 -2.83 5.12 -16.98
N ASP A 120 -2.68 6.06 -16.04
CA ASP A 120 -1.52 6.94 -15.95
C ASP A 120 -0.39 6.33 -15.12
N ALA A 121 -0.62 5.15 -14.54
CA ALA A 121 0.36 4.46 -13.70
C ALA A 121 1.20 3.49 -14.52
N ILE A 122 2.33 3.98 -15.02
CA ILE A 122 3.29 3.20 -15.82
C ILE A 122 4.00 2.15 -14.95
N ILE A 123 4.14 0.94 -15.46
CA ILE A 123 4.91 -0.12 -14.82
C ILE A 123 6.39 0.05 -15.19
N SER A 124 7.23 0.35 -14.19
CA SER A 124 8.62 0.79 -14.41
C SER A 124 9.50 -0.17 -15.23
N TRP A 125 9.16 -1.45 -15.28
CA TRP A 125 9.96 -2.50 -15.94
C TRP A 125 9.34 -3.02 -17.24
N HIS A 126 8.14 -2.56 -17.57
CA HIS A 126 7.38 -3.01 -18.73
C HIS A 126 6.93 -1.80 -19.54
N VAL A 127 7.81 -1.35 -20.43
CA VAL A 127 7.55 -0.19 -21.29
C VAL A 127 6.25 -0.40 -22.06
N GLY A 128 5.36 0.60 -22.00
CA GLY A 128 4.06 0.56 -22.66
C GLY A 128 2.95 -0.15 -21.89
N TYR A 129 3.23 -0.68 -20.69
CA TYR A 129 2.20 -1.26 -19.82
C TYR A 129 1.90 -0.34 -18.63
N THR A 130 0.64 -0.35 -18.25
CA THR A 130 0.07 0.41 -17.14
C THR A 130 -0.52 -0.54 -16.10
N PHE A 131 -0.82 -0.02 -14.91
CA PHE A 131 -1.55 -0.79 -13.91
C PHE A 131 -2.96 -1.19 -14.37
N LYS A 132 -3.57 -0.47 -15.32
CA LYS A 132 -4.84 -0.90 -15.94
C LYS A 132 -4.69 -2.26 -16.61
N ASP A 133 -3.61 -2.45 -17.38
CA ASP A 133 -3.36 -3.68 -18.14
C ASP A 133 -3.18 -4.91 -17.26
N VAL A 134 -2.68 -4.72 -16.03
CA VAL A 134 -2.53 -5.78 -15.03
C VAL A 134 -3.83 -5.98 -14.26
N LEU A 135 -4.49 -4.90 -13.85
CA LEU A 135 -5.74 -4.93 -13.10
C LEU A 135 -6.83 -5.70 -13.85
N VAL A 136 -7.04 -5.42 -15.13
CA VAL A 136 -8.08 -6.09 -15.92
C VAL A 136 -7.81 -7.58 -16.17
N LYS A 137 -6.58 -8.04 -15.91
CA LYS A 137 -6.17 -9.45 -15.99
C LYS A 137 -6.29 -10.17 -14.65
N ALA A 138 -6.64 -9.47 -13.57
CA ALA A 138 -6.84 -10.13 -12.29
C ALA A 138 -7.98 -11.15 -12.38
N ILE A 139 -7.72 -12.38 -11.89
CA ILE A 139 -8.63 -13.51 -12.05
C ILE A 139 -10.04 -13.25 -11.48
N ASN A 140 -10.13 -12.34 -10.51
CA ASN A 140 -11.34 -11.95 -9.80
C ASN A 140 -11.75 -10.49 -10.07
N TYR A 141 -11.21 -9.85 -11.12
CA TYR A 141 -11.57 -8.47 -11.48
C TYR A 141 -13.08 -8.34 -11.82
N GLY A 142 -13.62 -9.32 -12.54
CA GLY A 142 -15.04 -9.36 -12.91
C GLY A 142 -15.99 -9.65 -11.76
N ASP A 143 -15.47 -10.11 -10.61
CA ASP A 143 -16.26 -10.49 -9.43
C ASP A 143 -16.53 -9.30 -8.50
N ILE A 144 -15.96 -8.13 -8.78
CA ILE A 144 -16.19 -6.91 -7.98
C ILE A 144 -17.67 -6.50 -8.14
N PRO A 145 -18.47 -6.45 -7.06
CA PRO A 145 -19.90 -6.21 -7.13
C PRO A 145 -20.23 -4.71 -7.24
N LEU A 146 -19.79 -4.06 -8.32
CA LEU A 146 -19.84 -2.60 -8.53
C LEU A 146 -21.24 -1.99 -8.36
N ASP A 147 -22.30 -2.77 -8.62
CA ASP A 147 -23.71 -2.39 -8.48
C ASP A 147 -24.17 -2.32 -7.01
N LYS A 148 -23.47 -3.00 -6.11
CA LYS A 148 -23.77 -3.09 -4.67
C LYS A 148 -22.90 -2.17 -3.81
N LEU A 149 -21.87 -1.59 -4.39
CA LEU A 149 -20.94 -0.72 -3.66
C LEU A 149 -21.58 0.66 -3.42
N ASP A 150 -21.43 1.14 -2.19
CA ASP A 150 -21.72 2.53 -1.83
C ASP A 150 -20.65 3.46 -2.45
N LYS A 151 -21.13 4.50 -3.15
CA LYS A 151 -20.33 5.45 -3.92
C LYS A 151 -19.63 6.49 -3.04
N ASP A 152 -20.00 6.61 -1.77
CA ASP A 152 -19.33 7.49 -0.81
C ASP A 152 -18.08 6.87 -0.19
N TYR A 153 -17.72 5.65 -0.60
CA TYR A 153 -16.58 4.91 -0.08
C TYR A 153 -15.45 4.78 -1.08
N THR A 154 -14.23 4.71 -0.54
CA THR A 154 -13.05 4.20 -1.23
C THR A 154 -12.82 2.75 -0.85
N TYR A 155 -12.80 1.86 -1.83
CA TYR A 155 -12.49 0.45 -1.63
C TYR A 155 -11.02 0.20 -1.94
N MET A 156 -10.32 -0.46 -1.03
CA MET A 156 -8.88 -0.70 -1.13
C MET A 156 -8.60 -2.17 -1.38
N PHE A 157 -7.79 -2.42 -2.39
CA PHE A 157 -7.34 -3.74 -2.79
C PHE A 157 -5.82 -3.78 -2.86
N GLU A 158 -5.23 -4.93 -2.57
CA GLU A 158 -3.86 -5.23 -2.97
C GLU A 158 -3.90 -6.02 -4.29
N LEU A 159 -3.33 -5.45 -5.35
CA LEU A 159 -3.12 -6.13 -6.62
C LEU A 159 -1.76 -6.83 -6.62
N VAL A 160 -1.78 -8.15 -6.75
CA VAL A 160 -0.60 -8.97 -6.97
C VAL A 160 -0.52 -9.35 -8.44
N SER A 161 0.69 -9.54 -8.97
CA SER A 161 0.89 -9.98 -10.35
C SER A 161 2.36 -10.35 -10.60
N PRO A 162 2.65 -11.35 -11.45
CA PRO A 162 4.00 -11.58 -11.92
C PRO A 162 4.62 -10.35 -12.63
N MET A 163 3.80 -9.49 -13.27
CA MET A 163 4.28 -8.28 -13.96
C MET A 163 4.65 -7.12 -13.03
N THR A 164 4.15 -7.13 -11.79
CA THR A 164 4.39 -6.06 -10.80
C THR A 164 4.97 -6.64 -9.51
N GLN A 165 5.71 -7.74 -9.63
CA GLN A 165 6.32 -8.44 -8.51
C GLN A 165 7.27 -7.52 -7.74
N ILE A 166 7.17 -7.55 -6.41
CA ILE A 166 8.06 -6.81 -5.50
C ILE A 166 9.10 -7.76 -4.93
N VAL A 167 8.68 -8.78 -4.17
CA VAL A 167 9.52 -9.89 -3.70
C VAL A 167 8.84 -11.22 -3.95
N ILE A 168 7.59 -11.37 -3.51
CA ILE A 168 6.84 -12.63 -3.57
C ILE A 168 6.42 -12.93 -5.00
N LYS A 169 6.64 -14.16 -5.45
CA LYS A 169 6.22 -14.65 -6.76
C LYS A 169 4.73 -15.00 -6.72
N TYR A 170 3.96 -14.48 -7.67
CA TYR A 170 2.57 -14.84 -7.87
C TYR A 170 2.41 -15.39 -9.28
N GLU A 171 1.65 -16.48 -9.43
CA GLU A 171 1.44 -17.14 -10.72
C GLU A 171 0.52 -16.34 -11.64
N LEU A 172 -0.48 -15.65 -11.07
CA LEU A 172 -1.51 -14.92 -11.81
C LEU A 172 -1.81 -13.59 -11.13
N PRO A 173 -2.26 -12.57 -11.91
CA PRO A 173 -2.78 -11.36 -11.32
C PRO A 173 -4.03 -11.66 -10.47
N GLN A 174 -4.11 -11.06 -9.28
CA GLN A 174 -5.24 -11.26 -8.36
C GLN A 174 -5.42 -10.03 -7.47
N LEU A 175 -6.66 -9.73 -7.11
CA LEU A 175 -7.00 -8.69 -6.14
C LEU A 175 -7.31 -9.30 -4.77
N PHE A 176 -6.78 -8.70 -3.71
CA PHE A 176 -7.16 -8.97 -2.33
C PHE A 176 -7.86 -7.74 -1.76
N TYR A 177 -9.14 -7.87 -1.41
CA TYR A 177 -9.87 -6.80 -0.74
C TYR A 177 -9.36 -6.61 0.68
N LEU A 178 -8.96 -5.38 0.99
CA LEU A 178 -8.35 -5.02 2.28
C LEU A 178 -9.40 -4.45 3.25
N THR A 179 -10.06 -3.38 2.82
CA THR A 179 -11.10 -2.66 3.58
C THR A 179 -11.71 -1.57 2.68
N ALA A 180 -12.71 -0.85 3.18
CA ALA A 180 -13.16 0.39 2.58
C ALA A 180 -13.21 1.53 3.60
N ARG A 181 -13.20 2.78 3.12
CA ARG A 181 -13.21 3.98 3.96
C ARG A 181 -14.20 4.99 3.42
N ASN A 182 -15.03 5.55 4.29
CA ASN A 182 -15.97 6.59 3.92
C ASN A 182 -15.22 7.89 3.60
N ASN A 183 -15.47 8.48 2.45
CA ASN A 183 -14.76 9.68 1.97
C ASN A 183 -15.12 10.96 2.74
N SER A 184 -16.27 10.98 3.43
CA SER A 184 -16.71 12.12 4.23
C SER A 184 -16.30 11.99 5.69
N THR A 185 -16.48 10.82 6.30
CA THR A 185 -16.20 10.60 7.72
C THR A 185 -14.74 10.20 7.98
N GLY A 186 -14.08 9.56 7.00
CA GLY A 186 -12.76 8.96 7.19
C GLY A 186 -12.78 7.66 8.00
N GLU A 187 -13.96 7.13 8.32
CA GLU A 187 -14.12 5.87 9.05
C GLU A 187 -13.93 4.68 8.10
N GLU A 188 -13.13 3.70 8.54
CA GLU A 188 -12.97 2.43 7.84
C GLU A 188 -14.13 1.48 8.18
N ILE A 189 -14.48 0.59 7.23
CA ILE A 189 -15.45 -0.48 7.46
C ILE A 189 -14.77 -1.85 7.38
N ASP A 190 -14.88 -2.61 8.46
CA ASP A 190 -14.42 -3.99 8.50
C ASP A 190 -15.52 -4.96 8.04
N ALA A 191 -15.99 -4.78 6.82
CA ALA A 191 -17.01 -5.63 6.22
C ALA A 191 -16.39 -6.56 5.18
N ASP A 192 -16.99 -7.74 5.01
CA ASP A 192 -16.67 -8.63 3.89
C ASP A 192 -17.29 -8.11 2.58
N MET A 193 -16.63 -8.33 1.46
CA MET A 193 -17.12 -7.99 0.12
C MET A 193 -17.74 -9.22 -0.54
N GLY A 194 -18.69 -9.86 0.15
CA GLY A 194 -19.42 -11.02 -0.39
C GLY A 194 -18.53 -12.20 -0.77
N GLY A 195 -17.55 -12.56 0.07
CA GLY A 195 -16.63 -13.66 -0.16
C GLY A 195 -15.48 -13.34 -1.13
N PHE A 196 -15.30 -12.08 -1.53
CA PHE A 196 -14.14 -11.66 -2.32
C PHE A 196 -12.83 -12.06 -1.62
N ALA A 197 -11.78 -12.36 -2.38
CA ALA A 197 -10.50 -12.77 -1.81
C ALA A 197 -9.97 -11.73 -0.81
N ARG A 198 -9.51 -12.18 0.37
CA ARG A 198 -8.96 -11.33 1.44
C ARG A 198 -7.62 -11.86 1.92
N PRO A 199 -6.76 -11.01 2.51
CA PRO A 199 -5.57 -11.48 3.21
C PRO A 199 -5.94 -12.51 4.28
N LYS A 200 -5.11 -13.54 4.45
CA LYS A 200 -5.32 -14.55 5.50
C LYS A 200 -5.34 -13.91 6.88
N SER A 201 -6.18 -14.41 7.77
CA SER A 201 -6.19 -14.01 9.18
C SER A 201 -5.43 -15.00 10.04
N TYR A 202 -4.70 -14.50 11.04
CA TYR A 202 -3.90 -15.30 11.95
C TYR A 202 -4.41 -15.17 13.39
N LYS A 203 -4.38 -16.27 14.13
CA LYS A 203 -4.73 -16.33 15.56
C LYS A 203 -3.53 -15.95 16.44
N LEU A 204 -2.95 -14.77 16.18
CA LEU A 204 -1.84 -14.20 16.94
C LEU A 204 -2.38 -13.06 17.80
N THR A 205 -2.02 -13.04 19.08
CA THR A 205 -2.71 -12.20 20.08
C THR A 205 -1.81 -11.18 20.77
N SER A 206 -0.51 -11.18 20.46
CA SER A 206 0.45 -10.25 21.04
C SER A 206 1.54 -9.88 20.04
N LEU A 207 2.31 -8.84 20.38
CA LEU A 207 3.45 -8.42 19.58
C LEU A 207 4.51 -9.54 19.50
N ASP A 208 4.81 -10.17 20.63
CA ASP A 208 5.81 -11.23 20.70
C ASP A 208 5.40 -12.45 19.87
N ASP A 209 4.11 -12.82 19.88
CA ASP A 209 3.59 -13.89 19.01
C ASP A 209 3.82 -13.56 17.53
N CYS A 210 3.51 -12.32 17.13
CA CYS A 210 3.71 -11.86 15.76
C CYS A 210 5.19 -11.82 15.36
N LEU A 211 6.08 -11.38 16.24
CA LEU A 211 7.53 -11.36 15.97
C LEU A 211 8.09 -12.77 15.83
N ASN A 212 7.73 -13.67 16.75
CA ASN A 212 8.16 -15.07 16.70
C ASN A 212 7.62 -15.80 15.47
N ALA A 213 6.35 -15.53 15.09
CA ALA A 213 5.76 -16.07 13.87
C ALA A 213 6.42 -15.50 12.61
N ALA A 214 6.77 -14.20 12.59
CA ALA A 214 7.39 -13.55 11.44
C ALA A 214 8.79 -14.12 11.14
N ILE A 215 9.55 -14.51 12.17
CA ILE A 215 10.86 -15.16 12.03
C ILE A 215 10.75 -16.53 11.34
N LYS A 216 9.66 -17.26 11.59
CA LYS A 216 9.45 -18.61 11.05
C LYS A 216 8.59 -18.62 9.80
N LEU A 217 8.15 -17.46 9.34
CA LEU A 217 7.07 -17.33 8.36
C LEU A 217 7.41 -17.94 7.00
N ASN A 218 8.71 -17.96 6.67
CA ASN A 218 9.23 -18.49 5.41
C ASN A 218 9.99 -19.82 5.59
N GLU A 219 9.89 -20.48 6.76
CA GLU A 219 10.45 -21.83 6.94
C GLU A 219 9.80 -22.80 5.95
N GLY A 220 10.61 -23.59 5.25
CA GLY A 220 10.13 -24.57 4.28
C GLY A 220 9.79 -24.02 2.90
N HIS A 221 9.99 -22.72 2.64
CA HIS A 221 9.88 -22.13 1.29
C HIS A 221 11.16 -22.28 0.45
N GLY A 222 12.17 -23.00 0.97
CA GLY A 222 13.46 -23.18 0.30
C GLY A 222 14.13 -21.83 0.08
N ASP A 223 14.46 -21.56 -1.17
CA ASP A 223 15.16 -20.34 -1.56
C ASP A 223 14.19 -19.15 -1.77
N ASP A 224 12.88 -19.40 -1.87
CA ASP A 224 11.89 -18.34 -2.13
C ASP A 224 11.32 -17.73 -0.84
N VAL A 225 10.89 -16.47 -0.93
CA VAL A 225 10.10 -15.80 0.13
C VAL A 225 8.63 -15.94 -0.23
N GLY A 226 7.88 -16.73 0.54
CA GLY A 226 6.47 -16.98 0.32
C GLY A 226 5.55 -15.92 0.93
N GLN A 227 6.00 -15.22 1.97
CA GLN A 227 5.19 -14.27 2.73
C GLN A 227 6.02 -13.09 3.26
N GLU A 228 5.46 -11.87 3.17
CA GLU A 228 6.11 -10.65 3.64
C GLU A 228 6.07 -10.52 5.16
N GLY A 229 4.95 -10.88 5.77
CA GLY A 229 4.70 -10.64 7.18
C GLY A 229 3.24 -10.40 7.48
N PHE A 230 3.00 -9.52 8.45
CA PHE A 230 1.69 -9.22 8.99
C PHE A 230 1.37 -7.73 8.97
N VAL A 231 0.09 -7.44 8.83
CA VAL A 231 -0.53 -6.16 9.20
C VAL A 231 -1.36 -6.41 10.45
N VAL A 232 -1.13 -5.64 11.49
CA VAL A 232 -1.93 -5.66 12.73
C VAL A 232 -2.79 -4.40 12.75
N VAL A 233 -4.09 -4.57 13.02
CA VAL A 233 -5.06 -3.48 13.11
C VAL A 233 -5.97 -3.66 14.32
N ASP A 234 -6.15 -2.62 15.14
CA ASP A 234 -7.10 -2.63 16.27
C ASP A 234 -8.47 -2.04 15.88
N SER A 235 -9.43 -2.03 16.81
CA SER A 235 -10.78 -1.52 16.54
C SER A 235 -10.85 -0.01 16.33
N SER A 236 -9.77 0.72 16.64
CA SER A 236 -9.62 2.15 16.37
C SER A 236 -8.88 2.42 15.05
N PHE A 237 -8.62 1.36 14.27
CA PHE A 237 -7.85 1.38 13.03
C PHE A 237 -6.40 1.86 13.18
N ASN A 238 -5.84 1.82 14.40
CA ASN A 238 -4.40 1.93 14.56
C ASN A 238 -3.76 0.73 13.88
N ARG A 239 -2.73 0.99 13.07
CA ARG A 239 -2.15 -0.03 12.20
C ARG A 239 -0.63 -0.05 12.31
N ILE A 240 -0.07 -1.25 12.37
CA ILE A 240 1.38 -1.49 12.24
C ILE A 240 1.62 -2.63 11.25
N LYS A 241 2.84 -2.70 10.72
CA LYS A 241 3.32 -3.83 9.93
C LYS A 241 4.50 -4.50 10.61
N ILE A 242 4.56 -5.81 10.53
CA ILE A 242 5.64 -6.64 11.04
C ILE A 242 6.09 -7.49 9.86
N LYS A 243 7.36 -7.36 9.44
CA LYS A 243 7.87 -8.07 8.27
C LYS A 243 8.82 -9.18 8.69
N SER A 244 8.83 -10.28 7.94
CA SER A 244 9.82 -11.34 8.14
C SER A 244 11.22 -10.83 7.81
N PRO A 245 12.26 -11.31 8.52
CA PRO A 245 13.65 -10.97 8.21
C PRO A 245 14.02 -11.28 6.75
N GLU A 246 13.57 -12.43 6.23
CA GLU A 246 13.85 -12.91 4.87
C GLU A 246 13.25 -11.96 3.82
N TYR A 247 12.00 -11.52 4.00
CA TYR A 247 11.40 -10.54 3.11
C TYR A 247 12.15 -9.21 3.17
N VAL A 248 12.52 -8.73 4.37
CA VAL A 248 13.26 -7.47 4.51
C VAL A 248 14.61 -7.53 3.80
N ALA A 249 15.31 -8.66 3.91
CA ALA A 249 16.57 -8.89 3.19
C ALA A 249 16.34 -8.83 1.67
N MET A 250 15.39 -9.62 1.16
CA MET A 250 15.11 -9.68 -0.28
C MET A 250 14.59 -8.35 -0.85
N HIS A 251 13.70 -7.66 -0.14
CA HIS A 251 13.20 -6.35 -0.57
C HIS A 251 14.34 -5.32 -0.67
N LYS A 252 15.31 -5.33 0.26
CA LYS A 252 16.48 -4.43 0.20
C LYS A 252 17.36 -4.69 -1.03
N ILE A 253 17.41 -5.94 -1.49
CA ILE A 253 18.13 -6.34 -2.70
C ILE A 253 17.38 -5.85 -3.94
N THR A 254 16.06 -6.09 -4.03
CA THR A 254 15.27 -5.78 -5.23
C THR A 254 15.06 -4.29 -5.45
N THR A 255 14.92 -3.50 -4.37
CA THR A 255 14.62 -2.07 -4.49
C THR A 255 15.86 -1.21 -4.77
N ASN A 256 17.06 -1.65 -4.39
CA ASN A 256 18.30 -0.96 -4.69
C ASN A 256 18.85 -1.37 -6.06
N LYS A 257 18.39 -0.69 -7.11
CA LYS A 257 18.78 -0.86 -8.53
C LYS A 257 20.27 -0.63 -8.87
N MET A 258 21.16 -0.58 -7.88
CA MET A 258 22.61 -0.68 -8.07
C MET A 258 23.18 -1.55 -6.96
N PHE A 259 23.66 -2.74 -7.34
CA PHE A 259 24.64 -3.47 -6.55
C PHE A 259 25.93 -2.64 -6.49
N THR A 260 25.99 -1.66 -5.59
CA THR A 260 27.27 -1.01 -5.30
C THR A 260 28.18 -2.03 -4.65
N VAL A 261 29.48 -2.01 -4.99
CA VAL A 261 30.48 -2.90 -4.37
C VAL A 261 30.35 -2.87 -2.85
N LYS A 262 30.16 -1.69 -2.26
CA LYS A 262 29.92 -1.50 -0.83
C LYS A 262 28.76 -2.35 -0.30
N ARG A 263 27.63 -2.40 -1.00
CA ARG A 263 26.45 -3.14 -0.55
C ARG A 263 26.60 -4.66 -0.73
N ILE A 264 27.26 -5.11 -1.79
CA ILE A 264 27.64 -6.52 -1.95
C ILE A 264 28.49 -6.95 -0.75
N THR A 265 29.46 -6.10 -0.37
CA THR A 265 30.32 -6.35 0.79
C THR A 265 29.51 -6.37 2.11
N GLU A 266 28.56 -5.47 2.30
CA GLU A 266 27.67 -5.49 3.48
C GLU A 266 26.81 -6.75 3.53
N LEU A 267 26.19 -7.17 2.42
CA LEU A 267 25.40 -8.40 2.35
C LEU A 267 26.25 -9.64 2.64
N TYR A 268 27.50 -9.68 2.14
CA TYR A 268 28.46 -10.72 2.45
C TYR A 268 28.81 -10.76 3.95
N PHE A 269 29.03 -9.59 4.58
CA PHE A 269 29.28 -9.50 6.02
C PHE A 269 28.04 -9.81 6.88
N GLU A 270 26.83 -9.58 6.36
CA GLU A 270 25.56 -10.01 6.95
C GLU A 270 25.31 -11.52 6.78
N GLY A 271 26.21 -12.26 6.11
CA GLY A 271 26.14 -13.72 5.94
C GLY A 271 25.23 -14.19 4.81
N ILE A 272 24.83 -13.30 3.90
CA ILE A 272 23.95 -13.62 2.78
C ILE A 272 24.78 -14.22 1.63
N ASP A 273 24.37 -15.38 1.12
CA ASP A 273 24.99 -16.02 -0.03
C ASP A 273 24.69 -15.23 -1.32
N LEU A 274 25.74 -14.70 -1.93
CA LEU A 274 25.66 -13.90 -3.17
C LEU A 274 25.40 -14.76 -4.42
N HIS A 275 25.67 -16.05 -4.39
CA HIS A 275 25.43 -16.98 -5.50
C HIS A 275 23.95 -17.41 -5.56
N GLU A 276 23.27 -17.47 -4.42
CA GLU A 276 21.81 -17.61 -4.30
C GLU A 276 21.08 -16.41 -4.94
N LEU A 277 21.62 -15.21 -4.71
CA LEU A 277 21.06 -13.95 -5.18
C LEU A 277 20.98 -13.84 -6.71
N THR A 278 22.01 -14.30 -7.43
CA THR A 278 22.06 -14.25 -8.90
C THR A 278 21.12 -15.25 -9.57
N LYS A 279 20.73 -16.33 -8.88
CA LYS A 279 19.72 -17.28 -9.38
C LYS A 279 18.29 -16.75 -9.22
N LYS A 280 18.03 -15.94 -8.19
CA LYS A 280 16.69 -15.38 -7.88
C LYS A 280 16.32 -14.18 -8.74
N PHE A 281 17.32 -13.46 -9.26
CA PHE A 281 17.15 -12.34 -10.18
C PHE A 281 18.08 -12.52 -11.40
N PRO A 282 17.71 -13.37 -12.38
CA PRO A 282 18.40 -13.35 -13.66
C PRO A 282 18.18 -11.96 -14.29
N PHE A 283 19.29 -11.26 -14.54
CA PHE A 283 19.30 -9.98 -15.27
C PHE A 283 18.74 -10.13 -16.68
#